data_AF-A0A0A9XF23-F1
#
_entry.id   AF-A0A0A9XF23-F1
#
_cell.length_a   1.000
_cell.length_b   1.000
_cell.length_c   1.000
_cell.angle_alpha   90.00
_cell.angle_beta   90.00
_cell.angle_gamma   90.00
#
_symmetry.space_group_name_H-M   'P 1'
#
loop_
_entity.id
_entity.type
_entity.pdbx_description
1 polymer ?
#
loop_
_entity_poly.entity_id
_entity_poly.type
_entity_poly.pdbx_seq_one_letter_code
_entity_poly.pdbx_strand_id
1 'polypeptide(L)'
;MVYFPHQVYHSFEYLAATYYDVLSLDTLCDPVQIYNWIRKPTIHPGLEEFAPAQFRLLTLQGNFPPNYLFAPLDRIPELCTRMLERYSGICHIVNLGHGMLPQHTPEAVQQLLRTVRNHRGGSDVCKK
;
A
#
# COMPACT_ATOMS: atom_id res chain seq x y z
N MET A 1 14.09 2.52 4.96
CA MET A 1 13.35 3.52 5.80
C MET A 1 11.93 3.67 5.24
N VAL A 2 10.89 3.96 6.03
CA VAL A 2 9.48 4.05 5.56
C VAL A 2 9.03 5.51 5.58
N TYR A 3 8.42 5.97 4.50
CA TYR A 3 7.86 7.32 4.39
C TYR A 3 6.33 7.25 4.35
N PHE A 4 5.66 8.07 5.18
CA PHE A 4 4.19 8.14 5.33
C PHE A 4 3.64 9.46 4.81
N PRO A 5 3.54 9.62 3.48
CA PRO A 5 3.01 10.84 2.94
C PRO A 5 1.48 10.82 2.93
N HIS A 6 0.89 11.88 3.48
CA HIS A 6 -0.56 12.03 3.52
C HIS A 6 -1.02 12.85 2.32
N GLN A 7 -2.04 12.39 1.58
CA GLN A 7 -2.66 13.11 0.46
C GLN A 7 -1.70 13.56 -0.67
N VAL A 8 -0.65 12.79 -0.95
CA VAL A 8 0.38 13.10 -1.97
C VAL A 8 0.11 12.47 -3.34
N TYR A 9 -1.15 12.22 -3.67
CA TYR A 9 -1.52 11.57 -4.95
C TYR A 9 -1.05 12.37 -6.18
N HIS A 10 -0.75 13.66 -6.03
CA HIS A 10 -0.18 14.53 -7.07
C HIS A 10 1.35 14.49 -7.21
N SER A 11 2.06 13.82 -6.29
CA SER A 11 3.53 13.92 -6.20
C SER A 11 4.21 12.57 -5.94
N PHE A 12 3.52 11.46 -6.17
CA PHE A 12 4.07 10.12 -5.98
C PHE A 12 5.32 9.86 -6.84
N GLU A 13 5.47 10.61 -7.93
CA GLU A 13 6.61 10.55 -8.86
C GLU A 13 7.94 10.87 -8.16
N TYR A 14 7.96 11.97 -7.41
CA TYR A 14 9.11 12.39 -6.61
C TYR A 14 9.38 11.43 -5.45
N LEU A 15 8.32 10.83 -4.89
CA LEU A 15 8.42 9.92 -3.75
C LEU A 15 8.94 8.55 -4.15
N ALA A 16 8.54 8.04 -5.31
CA ALA A 16 9.09 6.81 -5.87
C ALA A 16 10.56 6.95 -6.27
N ALA A 17 11.00 8.17 -6.62
CA ALA A 17 12.39 8.46 -6.95
C ALA A 17 13.31 8.64 -5.73
N THR A 18 12.76 8.58 -4.51
CA THR A 18 13.56 8.65 -3.29
C THR A 18 14.35 7.36 -3.03
N TYR A 19 15.26 7.41 -2.07
CA TYR A 19 16.01 6.24 -1.59
C TYR A 19 15.20 5.32 -0.65
N TYR A 20 13.88 5.50 -0.52
CA TYR A 20 13.04 4.69 0.36
C TYR A 20 12.67 3.35 -0.28
N ASP A 21 12.77 2.26 0.49
CA ASP A 21 12.41 0.91 0.02
C ASP A 21 10.90 0.63 0.07
N VAL A 22 10.18 1.43 0.88
CA VAL A 22 8.74 1.28 1.11
C VAL A 22 8.03 2.61 0.88
N LEU A 23 7.03 2.60 0.01
CA LEU A 23 6.12 3.73 -0.21
C LEU A 23 4.77 3.44 0.45
N SER A 24 4.41 4.24 1.45
CA SER A 24 3.08 4.16 2.07
C SER A 24 2.04 4.88 1.22
N LEU A 25 0.92 4.23 1.01
CA LEU A 25 -0.18 4.69 0.19
C LEU A 25 -1.37 5.12 1.04
N ASP A 26 -1.95 6.25 0.65
CA ASP A 26 -3.24 6.70 1.13
C ASP A 26 -4.39 5.78 0.66
N THR A 27 -5.50 5.82 1.37
CA THR A 27 -6.75 5.11 1.08
C THR A 27 -7.24 5.25 -0.36
N LEU A 28 -7.08 6.43 -0.97
CA LEU A 28 -7.58 6.71 -2.32
C LEU A 28 -6.62 6.31 -3.44
N CYS A 29 -5.39 5.93 -3.11
CA CYS A 29 -4.40 5.53 -4.11
C CYS A 29 -4.71 4.15 -4.70
N ASP A 30 -4.64 4.00 -6.03
CA ASP A 30 -4.69 2.69 -6.69
C ASP A 30 -3.28 2.07 -6.74
N PRO A 31 -2.99 1.00 -5.98
CA PRO A 31 -1.65 0.41 -5.92
C PRO A 31 -1.18 -0.12 -7.27
N VAL A 32 -2.09 -0.59 -8.13
CA VAL A 32 -1.73 -1.14 -9.44
C VAL A 32 -1.26 -0.03 -10.38
N GLN A 33 -1.95 1.12 -10.37
CA GLN A 33 -1.56 2.26 -11.19
C GLN A 33 -0.21 2.82 -10.76
N ILE A 34 -0.01 2.98 -9.45
CA ILE A 34 1.26 3.45 -8.89
C ILE A 34 2.38 2.48 -9.23
N TYR A 35 2.19 1.19 -8.99
CA TYR A 35 3.18 0.16 -9.31
C TYR A 35 3.57 0.16 -10.79
N ASN A 36 2.58 0.18 -11.69
CA ASN A 36 2.83 0.20 -13.13
C ASN A 36 3.54 1.49 -13.57
N TRP A 37 3.22 2.63 -12.97
CA TRP A 37 3.89 3.89 -13.26
C TRP A 37 5.37 3.83 -12.85
N ILE A 38 5.67 3.33 -11.63
CA ILE A 38 7.04 3.24 -11.10
C ILE A 38 7.93 2.36 -12.00
N ARG A 39 7.36 1.30 -12.59
CA ARG A 39 8.12 0.36 -13.44
C ARG A 39 8.28 0.82 -14.89
N LYS A 40 7.75 1.98 -15.28
CA LYS A 40 7.96 2.49 -16.64
C LYS A 40 9.44 2.82 -16.85
N PRO A 41 10.06 2.36 -17.95
CA PRO A 41 11.46 2.63 -18.26
C PRO A 41 11.62 4.05 -18.85
N THR A 42 11.08 5.07 -18.19
CA THR A 42 11.12 6.46 -18.65
C THR A 42 11.76 7.32 -17.58
N ILE A 43 12.77 8.10 -17.96
CA ILE A 43 13.28 9.16 -17.10
C ILE A 43 12.19 10.23 -17.05
N HIS A 44 11.56 10.38 -15.88
CA HIS A 44 10.58 11.44 -15.67
C HIS A 44 11.32 12.79 -15.69
N PRO A 45 10.87 13.76 -16.52
CA PRO A 45 11.51 15.08 -16.59
C PRO A 45 11.62 15.71 -15.21
N GLY A 46 12.82 16.12 -14.80
CA GLY A 46 13.10 16.65 -13.46
C GLY A 46 13.48 15.60 -12.40
N LEU A 47 13.57 14.31 -12.77
CA LEU A 47 14.06 13.22 -11.91
C LEU A 47 15.41 12.63 -12.37
N GLU A 48 16.12 13.29 -13.29
CA GLU A 48 17.36 12.81 -13.92
C GLU A 48 18.46 12.51 -12.88
N GLU A 49 18.54 13.31 -11.81
CA GLU A 49 19.52 13.15 -10.73
C GLU A 49 19.19 11.96 -9.79
N PHE A 50 17.95 11.48 -9.80
CA PHE A 50 17.45 10.41 -8.93
C PHE A 50 17.42 9.02 -9.59
N ALA A 51 18.04 8.90 -10.78
CA ALA A 51 18.13 7.68 -11.58
C ALA A 51 18.48 6.35 -10.84
N PRO A 52 19.33 6.30 -9.79
CA PRO A 52 19.66 5.02 -9.13
C PRO A 52 18.52 4.41 -8.29
N ALA A 53 17.38 5.09 -8.10
CA ALA A 53 16.20 4.52 -7.43
C ALA A 53 15.33 3.65 -8.38
N GLN A 54 15.43 3.85 -9.69
CA GLN A 54 14.46 3.35 -10.68
C GLN A 54 14.46 1.82 -10.90
N PHE A 55 15.44 1.09 -10.38
CA PHE A 55 15.57 -0.36 -10.57
C PHE A 55 15.37 -1.20 -9.29
N ARG A 56 14.88 -0.60 -8.21
CA ARG A 56 14.69 -1.33 -6.95
C ARG A 56 13.28 -1.90 -6.83
N LEU A 57 13.19 -3.05 -6.16
CA LEU A 57 11.91 -3.64 -5.78
C LEU A 57 11.26 -2.74 -4.73
N LEU A 58 10.33 -1.87 -5.15
CA LEU A 58 9.59 -1.02 -4.23
C LEU A 58 8.47 -1.83 -3.58
N THR A 59 8.45 -1.83 -2.25
CA THR A 59 7.33 -2.38 -1.46
C THR A 59 6.29 -1.29 -1.26
N LEU A 60 5.02 -1.60 -1.48
CA LEU A 60 3.92 -0.70 -1.18
C LEU A 60 3.37 -1.04 0.21
N GLN A 61 3.08 -0.01 1.01
CA GLN A 61 2.42 -0.16 2.29
C GLN A 61 1.03 0.50 2.25
N GLY A 62 0.05 -0.05 2.96
CA GLY A 62 -1.31 0.50 3.02
C GLY A 62 -2.32 -0.51 2.48
N ASN A 63 -3.46 -0.09 1.95
CA ASN A 63 -4.08 1.21 2.14
C ASN A 63 -5.53 1.05 2.59
N PHE A 64 -5.76 0.11 3.52
CA PHE A 64 -7.09 -0.23 3.98
C PHE A 64 -7.80 1.02 4.51
N PRO A 65 -9.00 1.36 4.00
CA PRO A 65 -9.74 2.53 4.46
C PRO A 65 -10.04 2.44 5.97
N PRO A 66 -9.64 3.41 6.81
CA PRO A 66 -9.90 3.35 8.26
C PRO A 66 -11.40 3.33 8.57
N ASN A 67 -12.24 3.97 7.74
CA ASN A 67 -13.69 3.97 7.91
C ASN A 67 -14.32 2.57 7.73
N TYR A 68 -13.65 1.65 7.03
CA TYR A 68 -14.13 0.27 6.91
C TYR A 68 -14.08 -0.51 8.22
N LEU A 69 -13.31 -0.06 9.21
CA LEU A 69 -13.34 -0.63 10.57
C LEU A 69 -14.63 -0.29 11.34
N PHE A 70 -15.50 0.58 10.80
CA PHE A 70 -16.86 0.80 11.33
C PHE A 70 -17.91 -0.10 10.68
N ALA A 71 -17.56 -0.87 9.66
CA ALA A 71 -18.48 -1.81 9.03
C ALA A 71 -18.85 -2.95 10.01
N PRO A 72 -19.98 -3.64 9.79
CA PRO A 72 -20.27 -4.89 10.48
C PRO A 72 -19.08 -5.87 10.41
N LEU A 73 -18.80 -6.59 11.50
CA LEU A 73 -17.60 -7.45 11.63
C LEU A 73 -17.52 -8.53 10.55
N ASP A 74 -18.65 -9.00 10.03
CA ASP A 74 -18.74 -9.97 8.95
C ASP A 74 -18.43 -9.38 7.56
N ARG A 75 -18.46 -8.04 7.40
CA ARG A 75 -18.10 -7.34 6.16
C ARG A 75 -16.63 -6.99 6.05
N ILE A 76 -15.92 -6.85 7.18
CA ILE A 76 -14.48 -6.53 7.21
C ILE A 76 -13.64 -7.54 6.39
N PRO A 77 -13.87 -8.88 6.48
CA PRO A 77 -13.12 -9.84 5.69
C PRO A 77 -13.24 -9.60 4.17
N GLU A 78 -14.47 -9.39 3.67
CA GLU A 78 -14.71 -9.12 2.25
C GLU A 78 -14.00 -7.83 1.79
N LEU A 79 -14.11 -6.76 2.58
CA LEU A 79 -13.45 -5.48 2.31
C LEU A 79 -11.92 -5.64 2.25
N CYS A 80 -11.36 -6.39 3.20
CA CYS A 80 -9.93 -6.66 3.27
C CYS A 80 -9.46 -7.53 2.10
N THR A 81 -10.18 -8.62 1.78
CA THR A 81 -9.82 -9.50 0.66
C THR A 81 -9.81 -8.75 -0.66
N ARG A 82 -10.81 -7.90 -0.93
CA ARG A 82 -10.83 -7.06 -2.14
C ARG A 82 -9.62 -6.15 -2.24
N MET A 83 -9.18 -5.55 -1.13
CA MET A 83 -7.95 -4.75 -1.12
C MET A 83 -6.74 -5.64 -1.41
N LEU A 84 -6.58 -6.77 -0.73
CA LEU A 84 -5.43 -7.66 -0.91
C LEU A 84 -5.27 -8.16 -2.34
N GLU A 85 -6.39 -8.45 -3.03
CA GLU A 85 -6.39 -8.87 -4.44
C GLU A 85 -5.78 -7.81 -5.37
N ARG A 86 -5.92 -6.51 -5.05
CA ARG A 86 -5.29 -5.42 -5.82
C ARG A 86 -3.77 -5.41 -5.71
N TYR A 87 -3.20 -6.07 -4.69
CA TYR A 87 -1.76 -6.17 -4.47
C TYR A 87 -1.16 -7.49 -4.97
N SER A 88 -1.93 -8.32 -5.69
CA SER A 88 -1.39 -9.54 -6.30
C SER A 88 -0.25 -9.21 -7.27
N GLY A 89 0.89 -9.87 -7.14
CA GLY A 89 2.12 -9.59 -7.89
C GLY A 89 2.96 -8.41 -7.36
N ILE A 90 2.48 -7.69 -6.34
CA ILE A 90 3.15 -6.52 -5.74
C ILE A 90 3.65 -6.88 -4.33
N CYS A 91 4.81 -6.34 -3.94
CA CYS A 91 5.28 -6.46 -2.56
C CYS A 91 4.46 -5.55 -1.66
N HIS A 92 3.79 -6.14 -0.68
CA HIS A 92 2.76 -5.46 0.10
C HIS A 92 2.96 -5.62 1.61
N ILE A 93 3.05 -4.49 2.31
CA ILE A 93 2.89 -4.41 3.75
C ILE A 93 1.47 -3.89 4.03
N VAL A 94 0.60 -4.79 4.49
CA VAL A 94 -0.78 -4.40 4.80
C VAL A 94 -0.79 -3.40 5.94
N ASN A 95 -1.40 -2.25 5.69
CA ASN A 95 -1.64 -1.23 6.71
C ASN A 95 -2.93 -0.47 6.37
N LEU A 96 -3.39 0.36 7.28
CA LEU A 96 -4.41 1.36 6.97
C LEU A 96 -3.83 2.42 6.02
N GLY A 97 -4.70 3.06 5.24
CA GLY A 97 -4.32 4.25 4.45
C GLY A 97 -4.09 5.50 5.32
N HIS A 98 -4.59 5.47 6.56
CA HIS A 98 -4.47 6.54 7.55
C HIS A 98 -4.39 5.98 8.98
N GLY A 99 -4.25 6.86 9.97
CA GLY A 99 -4.31 6.46 11.37
C GLY A 99 -5.67 5.86 11.78
N MET A 100 -5.62 5.06 12.85
CA MET A 100 -6.81 4.64 13.58
C MET A 100 -7.58 5.85 14.10
N LEU A 101 -8.90 5.72 14.17
CA LEU A 101 -9.81 6.68 14.78
C LEU A 101 -10.14 6.24 16.21
N PRO A 102 -10.37 7.17 17.16
CA PRO A 102 -10.61 6.83 18.57
C PRO A 102 -11.80 5.88 18.80
N GLN A 103 -12.76 5.85 17.87
CA GLN A 103 -13.98 5.05 17.97
C GLN A 103 -13.82 3.62 17.42
N HIS A 104 -12.68 3.28 16.83
CA HIS A 104 -12.44 1.92 16.35
C HIS A 104 -12.39 0.93 17.51
N THR A 105 -12.99 -0.24 17.32
CA THR A 105 -13.02 -1.28 18.35
C THR A 105 -11.90 -2.30 18.15
N PRO A 106 -11.35 -2.89 19.22
CA PRO A 106 -10.39 -3.99 19.12
C PRO A 106 -10.89 -5.16 18.28
N GLU A 107 -12.19 -5.46 18.32
CA GLU A 107 -12.81 -6.56 17.58
C GLU A 107 -12.70 -6.35 16.07
N ALA A 108 -12.95 -5.13 15.59
CA ALA A 108 -12.82 -4.79 14.17
C ALA A 108 -11.37 -4.95 13.69
N VAL A 109 -10.40 -4.49 14.50
CA VAL A 109 -8.97 -4.64 14.21
C VAL A 109 -8.55 -6.11 14.22
N GLN A 110 -9.00 -6.88 15.21
CA GLN A 110 -8.72 -8.32 15.28
C GLN A 110 -9.24 -9.05 14.04
N GLN A 111 -10.44 -8.69 13.55
CA GLN A 111 -11.01 -9.29 12.36
C GLN A 111 -10.21 -8.96 11.10
N LEU A 112 -9.76 -7.70 10.96
CA LEU A 112 -8.84 -7.30 9.89
C LEU A 112 -7.54 -8.12 9.94
N LEU A 113 -6.89 -8.18 11.09
CA LEU A 113 -5.63 -8.92 11.27
C LEU A 113 -5.78 -10.42 10.98
N ARG A 114 -6.88 -11.05 11.44
CA ARG A 114 -7.20 -12.44 11.13
C ARG A 114 -7.35 -12.66 9.63
N THR A 115 -8.08 -11.77 8.96
CA THR A 115 -8.29 -11.86 7.51
C THR A 115 -6.96 -11.77 6.76
N VAL A 116 -6.11 -10.80 7.11
CA VAL A 116 -4.79 -10.62 6.51
C VAL A 116 -3.92 -11.87 6.70
N ARG A 117 -3.84 -12.40 7.93
CA ARG A 117 -3.00 -13.57 8.24
C ARG A 117 -3.48 -14.86 7.56
N ASN A 118 -4.78 -14.99 7.35
CA ASN A 118 -5.38 -16.17 6.72
C ASN A 118 -5.38 -16.09 5.19
N HIS A 119 -5.10 -14.92 4.60
CA HIS A 119 -5.05 -14.75 3.16
C HIS A 119 -3.80 -15.42 2.57
N ARG A 120 -3.98 -16.30 1.58
CA ARG A 120 -2.90 -17.09 0.97
C ARG A 120 -2.41 -16.58 -0.39
N GLY A 121 -2.87 -15.40 -0.84
CA GLY A 121 -2.57 -14.84 -2.18
C GLY A 121 -1.28 -14.02 -2.31
N GLY A 122 -0.27 -14.26 -1.47
CA GLY A 122 0.96 -13.46 -1.47
C GLY A 122 1.85 -13.68 -2.70
N SER A 123 2.46 -12.60 -3.21
CA SER A 123 3.42 -12.62 -4.32
C SER A 123 4.71 -13.35 -3.96
N ASP A 124 5.10 -14.36 -4.74
CA ASP A 124 6.40 -15.04 -4.60
C ASP A 124 7.59 -14.11 -4.92
N VAL A 125 7.33 -13.02 -5.64
CA VAL A 125 8.30 -11.96 -5.99
C VAL A 125 9.02 -11.36 -4.77
N CYS A 126 8.40 -11.42 -3.59
CA CYS A 126 8.84 -10.73 -2.38
C CYS A 126 9.34 -11.67 -1.29
N LYS A 127 9.28 -12.98 -1.54
CA LYS A 127 9.83 -14.00 -0.65
C LYS A 127 11.33 -14.10 -0.94
N LYS A 128 12.15 -13.66 0.02
CA LYS A 128 13.60 -13.92 0.01
C LYS A 128 13.87 -15.38 0.32
#